data_AF-A0A0G3X615-F1
#
_entry.id   AF-A0A0G3X615-F1
#
_cell.length_a   1.000
_cell.length_b   1.000
_cell.length_c   1.000
_cell.angle_alpha   90.00
_cell.angle_beta   90.00
_cell.angle_gamma   90.00
#
_symmetry.space_group_name_H-M   'P 1'
#
loop_
_entity.id
_entity.type
_entity.pdbx_description
1 polymer ?
#
loop_
_entity_poly.entity_id
_entity_poly.type
_entity_poly.pdbx_seq_one_letter_code
_entity_poly.pdbx_strand_id
1 'polypeptide(L)'
;MTFTVRKFVVAGLATALAACSAAEGDAGADGGADAAAMAEAEAPAAPGVEERAAIIARFRDAAESHCPFYKEAGGSTDDGEFAGSTLTLCSGRFSQTENFGFAMMNEDGREHPAGTLFLTMGANSAPGAFAPLYDVIFELAAVEPGPEQEQLRGEIKRWIYATPNAFTPGWEPVMTTNSGVAISAAGNKMQQGMLSLKIDPPR
;
A
#
# COMPACT_ATOMS: atom_id res chain seq x y z
N MET A 1 13.70 61.45 5.24
CA MET A 1 13.93 61.59 6.69
C MET A 1 12.62 62.09 7.27
N THR A 2 11.89 61.37 8.12
CA THR A 2 12.25 61.01 9.50
C THR A 2 11.41 59.80 9.96
N PHE A 3 12.04 58.89 10.71
CA PHE A 3 11.41 57.73 11.37
C PHE A 3 10.54 58.16 12.56
N THR A 4 9.49 57.40 12.87
CA THR A 4 8.99 57.29 14.25
C THR A 4 8.48 55.87 14.53
N VAL A 5 9.14 55.23 15.49
CA VAL A 5 8.82 53.94 16.11
C VAL A 5 7.87 54.20 17.28
N ARG A 6 6.83 53.38 17.47
CA ARG A 6 6.23 53.19 18.79
C ARG A 6 5.99 51.70 19.05
N LYS A 7 6.69 51.22 20.07
CA LYS A 7 6.49 49.95 20.78
C LYS A 7 5.27 50.07 21.70
N PHE A 8 4.48 49.02 21.83
CA PHE A 8 3.80 48.67 23.08
C PHE A 8 3.82 47.15 23.29
N VAL A 9 3.80 46.80 24.57
CA VAL A 9 4.27 45.57 25.22
C VAL A 9 3.08 44.71 25.67
N VAL A 10 3.23 43.40 25.48
CA VAL A 10 2.85 42.24 26.32
C VAL A 10 1.76 42.39 27.41
N ALA A 11 0.72 41.54 27.34
CA ALA A 11 0.08 40.77 28.44
C ALA A 11 -1.10 39.98 27.82
N GLY A 12 -1.52 38.79 28.25
CA GLY A 12 -1.21 37.97 29.42
C GLY A 12 -1.28 36.49 29.03
N LEU A 13 -0.57 35.57 29.69
CA LEU A 13 -0.65 35.13 31.09
C LEU A 13 -1.14 33.68 31.04
N ALA A 14 -0.15 32.78 31.07
CA ALA A 14 -0.34 31.37 31.35
C ALA A 14 -1.09 31.19 32.68
N THR A 15 -2.03 30.25 32.72
CA THR A 15 -2.54 29.69 33.97
C THR A 15 -2.04 28.25 34.05
N ALA A 16 -0.92 28.10 34.74
CA ALA A 16 -0.57 26.85 35.40
C ALA A 16 -1.14 26.93 36.83
N LEU A 17 -1.74 25.85 37.32
CA LEU A 17 -1.25 25.08 38.47
C LEU A 17 -2.29 24.04 38.88
N ALA A 18 -1.82 22.79 38.94
CA ALA A 18 -2.37 21.75 39.79
C ALA A 18 -2.03 22.04 41.26
N ALA A 19 -2.91 21.68 42.19
CA ALA A 19 -2.58 20.93 43.42
C ALA A 19 -3.81 20.70 44.33
N CYS A 20 -4.04 19.42 44.62
CA CYS A 20 -4.41 18.79 45.91
C CYS A 20 -5.50 19.38 46.83
N SER A 21 -6.50 18.54 47.12
CA SER A 21 -6.77 18.10 48.50
C SER A 21 -7.43 16.71 48.52
N ALA A 22 -7.13 15.95 49.57
CA ALA A 22 -7.65 14.62 49.86
C ALA A 22 -8.61 14.68 51.07
N ALA A 23 -9.43 13.63 51.17
CA ALA A 23 -10.14 13.08 52.34
C ALA A 23 -11.63 13.41 52.56
N GLU A 24 -12.42 12.36 52.32
CA GLU A 24 -13.51 11.79 53.17
C GLU A 24 -14.90 12.45 53.21
N GLY A 25 -15.93 11.68 52.80
CA GLY A 25 -17.34 11.92 53.13
C GLY A 25 -18.37 11.37 52.13
N ASP A 26 -18.82 10.14 52.40
CA ASP A 26 -20.09 9.47 52.03
C ASP A 26 -21.16 10.24 51.21
N ALA A 27 -21.62 9.63 50.10
CA ALA A 27 -23.04 9.49 49.70
C ALA A 27 -23.12 8.87 48.29
N GLY A 28 -23.82 7.75 48.16
CA GLY A 28 -23.96 7.01 46.91
C GLY A 28 -24.67 7.78 45.79
N ALA A 29 -24.30 7.45 44.56
CA ALA A 29 -25.19 7.52 43.40
C ALA A 29 -24.60 6.64 42.29
N ASP A 30 -25.47 5.80 41.74
CA ASP A 30 -25.29 5.04 40.51
C ASP A 30 -24.54 5.80 39.43
N GLY A 31 -23.53 5.14 38.87
CA GLY A 31 -22.84 5.58 37.68
C GLY A 31 -22.20 4.36 37.05
N GLY A 32 -23.00 3.64 36.27
CA GLY A 32 -22.62 2.42 35.60
C GLY A 32 -21.24 2.51 34.99
N ALA A 33 -20.48 1.43 35.15
CA ALA A 33 -19.30 1.18 34.36
C ALA A 33 -19.72 1.15 32.89
N ASP A 34 -19.66 2.31 32.25
CA ASP A 34 -19.63 2.45 30.79
C ASP A 34 -18.27 1.91 30.36
N ALA A 35 -18.13 0.59 30.43
CA ALA A 35 -17.23 -0.15 29.59
C ALA A 35 -17.78 0.03 28.18
N ALA A 36 -17.47 1.19 27.59
CA ALA A 36 -17.55 1.39 26.17
C ALA A 36 -16.72 0.28 25.55
N ALA A 37 -17.39 -0.80 25.17
CA ALA A 37 -16.90 -1.75 24.20
C ALA A 37 -16.60 -0.89 22.97
N MET A 38 -15.35 -0.45 22.86
CA MET A 38 -14.80 -0.05 21.59
C MET A 38 -14.96 -1.28 20.72
N ALA A 39 -16.00 -1.29 19.88
CA ALA A 39 -16.09 -2.20 18.78
C ALA A 39 -14.81 -1.97 17.98
N GLU A 40 -13.83 -2.86 18.13
CA GLU A 40 -12.72 -2.93 17.21
C GLU A 40 -13.37 -3.05 15.84
N ALA A 41 -13.23 -2.00 15.03
CA ALA A 41 -13.64 -2.06 13.64
C ALA A 41 -12.91 -3.26 13.04
N GLU A 42 -13.67 -4.27 12.64
CA GLU A 42 -13.10 -5.48 12.04
C GLU A 42 -12.30 -5.05 10.82
N ALA A 43 -11.01 -5.39 10.81
CA ALA A 43 -10.13 -5.01 9.72
C ALA A 43 -10.69 -5.56 8.39
N PRO A 44 -10.61 -4.79 7.30
CA PRO A 44 -11.16 -5.24 6.02
C PRO A 44 -10.48 -6.55 5.61
N ALA A 45 -11.27 -7.54 5.19
CA ALA A 45 -10.73 -8.82 4.74
C ALA A 45 -9.91 -8.63 3.45
N ALA A 46 -8.73 -9.23 3.40
CA ALA A 46 -7.92 -9.22 2.18
C ALA A 46 -8.57 -10.08 1.09
N PRO A 47 -8.50 -9.67 -0.20
CA PRO A 47 -9.15 -10.42 -1.25
C PRO A 47 -8.51 -11.80 -1.46
N GLY A 48 -9.35 -12.80 -1.67
CA GLY A 48 -8.92 -14.16 -2.03
C GLY A 48 -8.41 -14.27 -3.47
N VAL A 49 -7.97 -15.46 -3.89
CA VAL A 49 -7.44 -15.70 -5.25
C VAL A 49 -8.45 -15.33 -6.33
N GLU A 50 -9.69 -15.80 -6.20
CA GLU A 50 -10.75 -15.52 -7.18
C GLU A 50 -11.11 -14.03 -7.24
N GLU A 51 -11.13 -13.35 -6.09
CA GLU A 51 -11.43 -11.92 -6.00
C GLU A 51 -10.31 -11.08 -6.61
N ARG A 52 -9.05 -11.45 -6.37
CA ARG A 52 -7.88 -10.85 -7.03
C ARG A 52 -7.92 -11.06 -8.54
N ALA A 53 -8.26 -12.27 -9.00
CA ALA A 53 -8.46 -12.55 -10.42
C ALA A 53 -9.54 -11.65 -11.03
N ALA A 54 -10.66 -11.49 -10.31
CA ALA A 54 -11.76 -10.62 -10.73
C ALA A 54 -11.35 -9.14 -10.76
N ILE A 55 -10.56 -8.64 -9.80
CA ILE A 55 -10.01 -7.28 -9.81
C ILE A 55 -9.15 -7.06 -11.06
N ILE A 56 -8.24 -7.99 -11.37
CA ILE A 56 -7.38 -7.90 -12.58
C ILE A 56 -8.23 -7.94 -13.85
N ALA A 57 -9.25 -8.80 -13.90
CA ALA A 57 -10.16 -8.89 -15.05
C ALA A 57 -10.95 -7.58 -15.26
N ARG A 58 -11.48 -6.97 -14.18
CA ARG A 58 -12.12 -5.65 -14.25
C ARG A 58 -11.16 -4.58 -14.76
N PHE A 59 -9.91 -4.59 -14.30
CA PHE A 59 -8.89 -3.67 -14.76
C PHE A 59 -8.58 -3.84 -16.26
N ARG A 60 -8.42 -5.09 -16.74
CA ARG A 60 -8.27 -5.41 -18.17
C ARG A 60 -9.44 -4.85 -18.98
N ASP A 61 -10.66 -5.12 -18.52
CA ASP A 61 -11.88 -4.81 -19.29
C ASP A 61 -12.23 -3.31 -19.27
N ALA A 62 -11.61 -2.53 -18.39
CA ALA A 62 -11.83 -1.08 -18.31
C ALA A 62 -11.26 -0.31 -19.51
N ALA A 63 -10.18 -0.78 -20.15
CA ALA A 63 -9.63 -0.19 -21.37
C ALA A 63 -8.70 -1.14 -22.13
N GLU A 64 -8.72 -1.09 -23.47
CA GLU A 64 -7.89 -1.95 -24.33
C GLU A 64 -6.38 -1.85 -24.06
N SER A 65 -5.90 -0.71 -23.57
CA SER A 65 -4.48 -0.46 -23.28
C SER A 65 -4.00 -1.06 -21.95
N HIS A 66 -4.91 -1.49 -21.08
CA HIS A 66 -4.58 -1.96 -19.73
C HIS A 66 -3.94 -3.35 -19.74
N CYS A 67 -4.54 -4.33 -20.39
CA CYS A 67 -3.94 -5.67 -20.52
C CYS A 67 -4.06 -6.19 -21.95
N PRO A 68 -3.47 -5.53 -22.96
CA PRO A 68 -3.41 -6.07 -24.32
C PRO A 68 -2.75 -7.45 -24.38
N PHE A 69 -1.89 -7.76 -23.40
CA PHE A 69 -1.42 -9.11 -23.14
C PHE A 69 -2.05 -9.61 -21.85
N TYR A 70 -3.07 -10.45 -21.98
CA TYR A 70 -3.68 -11.16 -20.87
C TYR A 70 -3.70 -12.67 -21.18
N LYS A 71 -3.10 -13.49 -20.31
CA LYS A 71 -3.11 -14.94 -20.48
C LYS A 71 -2.96 -15.66 -19.15
N GLU A 72 -3.49 -16.87 -19.10
CA GLU A 72 -3.07 -17.85 -18.11
C GLU A 72 -1.87 -18.63 -18.65
N ALA A 73 -0.89 -18.89 -17.80
CA ALA A 73 0.31 -19.64 -18.17
C ALA A 73 0.71 -20.56 -17.03
N GLY A 74 1.19 -21.76 -17.36
CA GLY A 74 1.96 -22.53 -16.39
C GLY A 74 3.29 -21.81 -16.12
N GLY A 75 3.63 -21.69 -14.85
CA GLY A 75 4.93 -21.24 -14.37
C GLY A 75 6.04 -22.16 -14.85
N SER A 76 7.29 -21.71 -14.74
CA SER A 76 8.42 -22.54 -15.16
C SER A 76 8.47 -23.84 -14.36
N THR A 77 8.92 -24.92 -14.99
CA THR A 77 9.27 -26.15 -14.27
C THR A 77 10.59 -26.04 -13.51
N ASP A 78 11.37 -24.99 -13.80
CA ASP A 78 12.68 -24.71 -13.23
C ASP A 78 12.61 -23.85 -11.97
N ASP A 79 13.70 -23.77 -11.21
CA ASP A 79 13.83 -22.99 -9.97
C ASP A 79 13.60 -21.47 -10.18
N GLY A 80 12.99 -20.82 -9.19
CA GLY A 80 12.70 -19.38 -9.17
C GLY A 80 11.31 -19.04 -8.62
N GLU A 81 11.00 -17.74 -8.57
CA GLU A 81 9.80 -17.18 -7.89
C GLU A 81 8.46 -17.68 -8.47
N PHE A 82 8.47 -18.20 -9.69
CA PHE A 82 7.30 -18.69 -10.43
C PHE A 82 7.32 -20.22 -10.64
N ALA A 83 8.20 -20.94 -9.96
CA ALA A 83 8.40 -22.36 -10.17
C ALA A 83 7.14 -23.16 -9.80
N GLY A 84 6.59 -23.89 -10.78
CA GLY A 84 5.51 -24.85 -10.59
C GLY A 84 4.11 -24.26 -10.34
N SER A 85 3.91 -22.94 -10.49
CA SER A 85 2.62 -22.30 -10.22
C SER A 85 1.85 -21.98 -11.49
N THR A 86 0.53 -22.12 -11.50
CA THR A 86 -0.31 -21.54 -12.55
C THR A 86 -0.39 -20.02 -12.35
N LEU A 87 -0.19 -19.25 -13.40
CA LEU A 87 -0.12 -17.79 -13.35
C LEU A 87 -1.20 -17.11 -14.18
N THR A 88 -1.79 -16.06 -13.64
CA THR A 88 -2.51 -15.04 -14.41
C THR A 88 -1.56 -13.90 -14.75
N LEU A 89 -1.32 -13.67 -16.03
CA LEU A 89 -0.42 -12.63 -16.53
C LEU A 89 -1.22 -11.50 -17.19
N CYS A 90 -0.93 -10.26 -16.83
CA CYS A 90 -1.40 -9.06 -17.53
C CYS A 90 -0.21 -8.14 -17.81
N SER A 91 -0.09 -7.56 -18.99
CA SER A 91 0.81 -6.42 -19.19
C SER A 91 0.26 -5.41 -20.18
N GLY A 92 0.62 -4.15 -19.99
CA GLY A 92 0.10 -3.03 -20.74
C GLY A 92 0.95 -1.78 -20.61
N ARG A 93 0.41 -0.68 -21.13
CA ARG A 93 1.02 0.65 -21.02
C ARG A 93 -0.03 1.75 -21.12
N PHE A 94 0.06 2.77 -20.28
CA PHE A 94 -0.76 3.98 -20.40
C PHE A 94 -0.12 5.02 -21.33
N SER A 95 1.21 5.02 -21.43
CA SER A 95 2.00 5.90 -22.29
C SER A 95 3.33 5.24 -22.66
N GLN A 96 4.22 5.94 -23.37
CA GLN A 96 5.57 5.42 -23.69
C GLN A 96 6.44 5.19 -22.45
N THR A 97 6.17 5.91 -21.35
CA THR A 97 6.95 5.86 -20.10
C THR A 97 6.18 5.20 -18.95
N GLU A 98 4.94 4.78 -19.19
CA GLU A 98 4.04 4.19 -18.20
C GLU A 98 3.66 2.76 -18.58
N ASN A 99 4.66 1.90 -18.72
CA ASN A 99 4.48 0.47 -18.92
C ASN A 99 4.40 -0.27 -17.58
N PHE A 100 3.64 -1.37 -17.55
CA PHE A 100 3.50 -2.20 -16.36
C PHE A 100 3.21 -3.66 -16.71
N GLY A 101 3.33 -4.53 -15.72
CA GLY A 101 2.90 -5.93 -15.81
C GLY A 101 2.54 -6.53 -14.45
N PHE A 102 1.65 -7.51 -14.46
CA PHE A 102 1.21 -8.34 -13.35
C PHE A 102 1.55 -9.81 -13.63
N ALA A 103 1.95 -10.51 -12.59
CA ALA A 103 1.86 -11.95 -12.51
C ALA A 103 1.21 -12.30 -11.17
N MET A 104 0.06 -12.97 -11.19
CA MET A 104 -0.59 -13.50 -9.99
C MET A 104 -0.51 -15.02 -9.99
N MET A 105 -0.17 -15.60 -8.85
CA MET A 105 -0.18 -17.04 -8.67
C MET A 105 -1.60 -17.52 -8.37
N ASN A 106 -2.13 -18.41 -9.20
CA ASN A 106 -3.48 -18.98 -9.03
C ASN A 106 -3.49 -20.18 -8.07
N GLU A 107 -2.33 -20.79 -7.85
CA GLU A 107 -2.12 -21.97 -7.01
C GLU A 107 -0.86 -21.76 -6.15
N ASP A 108 -0.77 -22.52 -5.05
CA ASP A 108 0.42 -22.48 -4.19
C ASP A 108 1.65 -22.90 -5.00
N GLY A 109 2.63 -22.02 -5.07
CA GLY A 109 3.93 -22.34 -5.65
C GLY A 109 4.89 -22.85 -4.59
N ARG A 110 6.12 -23.14 -5.03
CA ARG A 110 7.19 -23.59 -4.13
C ARG A 110 7.64 -22.50 -3.15
N GLU A 111 7.70 -21.25 -3.59
CA GLU A 111 8.27 -20.13 -2.82
C GLU A 111 7.21 -19.17 -2.26
N HIS A 112 6.02 -19.15 -2.85
CA HIS A 112 4.96 -18.18 -2.56
C HIS A 112 3.58 -18.84 -2.59
N PRO A 113 2.65 -18.42 -1.71
CA PRO A 113 1.29 -18.94 -1.68
C PRO A 113 0.46 -18.48 -2.89
N ALA A 114 -0.66 -19.17 -3.13
CA ALA A 114 -1.67 -18.73 -4.07
C ALA A 114 -2.17 -17.32 -3.70
N GLY A 115 -2.41 -16.48 -4.71
CA GLY A 115 -2.84 -15.10 -4.55
C GLY A 115 -1.71 -14.09 -4.40
N THR A 116 -0.44 -14.52 -4.28
CA THR A 116 0.70 -13.60 -4.37
C THR A 116 0.72 -12.93 -5.74
N LEU A 117 0.84 -11.61 -5.75
CA LEU A 117 1.01 -10.82 -6.96
C LEU A 117 2.42 -10.22 -7.05
N PHE A 118 2.95 -10.26 -8.26
CA PHE A 118 4.15 -9.55 -8.68
C PHE A 118 3.75 -8.50 -9.69
N LEU A 119 4.02 -7.23 -9.38
CA LEU A 119 3.70 -6.10 -10.22
C LEU A 119 4.98 -5.37 -10.60
N THR A 120 5.13 -5.05 -11.88
CA THR A 120 6.27 -4.29 -12.40
C THR A 120 5.80 -2.95 -12.96
N MET A 121 6.54 -1.88 -12.70
CA MET A 121 6.21 -0.52 -13.14
C MET A 121 7.43 0.16 -13.76
N GLY A 122 7.21 0.93 -14.82
CA GLY A 122 8.21 1.80 -15.44
C GLY A 122 8.68 2.93 -14.52
N ALA A 123 9.82 3.52 -14.86
CA ALA A 123 10.47 4.61 -14.12
C ALA A 123 9.81 5.99 -14.33
N ASN A 124 8.51 6.12 -14.09
CA ASN A 124 7.81 7.41 -14.21
C ASN A 124 7.21 7.86 -12.88
N SER A 125 7.76 8.96 -12.34
CA SER A 125 7.36 9.54 -11.06
C SER A 125 6.52 10.82 -11.19
N ALA A 126 6.06 11.16 -12.40
CA ALA A 126 5.27 12.37 -12.62
C ALA A 126 3.96 12.33 -11.81
N PRO A 127 3.42 13.48 -11.37
CA PRO A 127 2.11 13.53 -10.74
C PRO A 127 1.05 12.91 -11.66
N GLY A 128 0.28 11.94 -11.14
CA GLY A 128 -0.76 11.24 -11.90
C GLY A 128 -0.27 10.09 -12.80
N ALA A 129 1.04 9.86 -12.93
CA ALA A 129 1.56 8.69 -13.63
C ALA A 129 1.01 7.41 -12.98
N PHE A 130 0.57 6.46 -13.80
CA PHE A 130 0.00 5.19 -13.34
C PHE A 130 -1.25 5.32 -12.45
N ALA A 131 -2.00 6.44 -12.48
CA ALA A 131 -3.17 6.63 -11.62
C ALA A 131 -4.14 5.42 -11.62
N PRO A 132 -4.55 4.85 -12.77
CA PRO A 132 -5.43 3.67 -12.78
C PRO A 132 -4.80 2.43 -12.14
N LEU A 133 -3.48 2.31 -12.17
CA LEU A 133 -2.77 1.18 -11.58
C LEU A 133 -2.69 1.29 -10.06
N TYR A 134 -2.59 2.50 -9.51
CA TYR A 134 -2.64 2.71 -8.06
C TYR A 134 -3.96 2.22 -7.48
N ASP A 135 -5.09 2.53 -8.14
CA ASP A 135 -6.42 2.11 -7.68
C ASP A 135 -6.50 0.58 -7.60
N VAL A 136 -5.98 -0.12 -8.61
CA VAL A 136 -5.91 -1.59 -8.63
C VAL A 136 -4.98 -2.13 -7.54
N ILE A 137 -3.82 -1.50 -7.32
CA ILE A 137 -2.90 -1.90 -6.24
C ILE A 137 -3.60 -1.79 -4.88
N PHE A 138 -4.36 -0.72 -4.64
CA PHE A 138 -5.10 -0.54 -3.38
C PHE A 138 -6.17 -1.60 -3.19
N GLU A 139 -6.96 -1.90 -4.22
CA GLU A 139 -7.95 -2.99 -4.17
C GLU A 139 -7.29 -4.34 -3.88
N LEU A 140 -6.21 -4.67 -4.60
CA LEU A 140 -5.49 -5.93 -4.42
C LEU A 140 -4.81 -6.05 -3.04
N ALA A 141 -4.40 -4.93 -2.46
CA ALA A 141 -3.78 -4.89 -1.15
C ALA A 141 -4.78 -4.68 0.01
N ALA A 142 -6.08 -4.62 -0.29
CA ALA A 142 -7.15 -4.30 0.67
C ALA A 142 -6.91 -2.99 1.44
N VAL A 143 -6.40 -1.97 0.75
CA VAL A 143 -6.13 -0.66 1.34
C VAL A 143 -7.32 0.25 1.13
N GLU A 144 -8.04 0.55 2.21
CA GLU A 144 -9.19 1.45 2.18
C GLU A 144 -8.79 2.91 1.89
N PRO A 145 -9.67 3.71 1.25
CA PRO A 145 -9.42 5.13 1.03
C PRO A 145 -9.08 5.87 2.32
N GLY A 146 -7.90 6.51 2.36
CA GLY A 146 -7.46 7.23 3.55
C GLY A 146 -5.94 7.33 3.68
N PRO A 147 -5.44 7.55 4.91
CA PRO A 147 -4.02 7.73 5.18
C PRO A 147 -3.13 6.58 4.71
N GLU A 148 -3.64 5.35 4.72
CA GLU A 148 -2.89 4.16 4.31
C GLU A 148 -2.62 4.13 2.80
N GLN A 149 -3.58 4.57 1.96
CA GLN A 149 -3.34 4.72 0.52
C GLN A 149 -2.28 5.78 0.23
N GLU A 150 -2.31 6.91 0.95
CA GLU A 150 -1.31 7.96 0.79
C GLU A 150 0.08 7.51 1.24
N GLN A 151 0.16 6.72 2.31
CA GLN A 151 1.39 6.08 2.75
C GLN A 151 1.93 5.14 1.67
N LEU A 152 1.12 4.20 1.18
CA LEU A 152 1.53 3.25 0.15
C LEU A 152 1.93 3.96 -1.15
N ARG A 153 1.17 4.98 -1.58
CA ARG A 153 1.51 5.82 -2.74
C ARG A 153 2.86 6.52 -2.55
N GLY A 154 3.10 7.08 -1.37
CA GLY A 154 4.37 7.73 -1.02
C GLY A 154 5.55 6.76 -1.07
N GLU A 155 5.37 5.56 -0.53
CA GLU A 155 6.37 4.50 -0.54
C GLU A 155 6.69 4.00 -1.96
N ILE A 156 5.67 3.69 -2.76
CA ILE A 156 5.85 3.29 -4.17
C ILE A 156 6.61 4.38 -4.93
N LYS A 157 6.23 5.65 -4.76
CA LYS A 157 6.91 6.77 -5.41
C LYS A 157 8.37 6.88 -4.97
N ARG A 158 8.66 6.72 -3.68
CA ARG A 158 10.04 6.67 -3.14
C ARG A 158 10.85 5.57 -3.81
N TRP A 159 10.25 4.39 -3.97
CA TRP A 159 10.87 3.26 -4.66
C TRP A 159 11.10 3.51 -6.15
N ILE A 160 10.16 4.11 -6.87
CA ILE A 160 10.34 4.50 -8.28
C ILE A 160 11.56 5.43 -8.43
N TYR A 161 11.78 6.37 -7.51
CA TYR A 161 12.97 7.24 -7.54
C TYR A 161 14.27 6.51 -7.20
N ALA A 162 14.22 5.54 -6.30
CA ALA A 162 15.39 4.78 -5.87
C ALA A 162 15.83 3.76 -6.93
N THR A 163 14.89 3.12 -7.62
CA THR A 163 15.12 1.94 -8.47
C THR A 163 16.16 2.14 -9.59
N PRO A 164 16.26 3.29 -10.28
CA PRO A 164 17.31 3.52 -11.26
C PRO A 164 18.74 3.47 -10.69
N ASN A 165 18.89 3.71 -9.38
CA ASN A 165 20.17 3.82 -8.69
C ASN A 165 20.37 2.73 -7.61
N ALA A 166 19.32 1.96 -7.29
CA ALA A 166 19.34 0.96 -6.26
C ALA A 166 19.51 -0.43 -6.88
N PHE A 167 20.65 -1.05 -6.64
CA PHE A 167 20.77 -2.49 -6.81
C PHE A 167 20.25 -3.14 -5.52
N THR A 168 18.97 -3.52 -5.49
CA THR A 168 18.43 -4.32 -4.38
C THR A 168 18.48 -5.80 -4.79
N PRO A 169 19.41 -6.60 -4.23
CA PRO A 169 19.53 -8.01 -4.60
C PRO A 169 18.36 -8.88 -4.14
N GLY A 170 17.42 -8.36 -3.32
CA GLY A 170 16.23 -9.06 -2.86
C GLY A 170 15.05 -8.12 -2.57
N TRP A 171 13.91 -8.71 -2.18
CA TRP A 171 12.71 -8.00 -1.76
C TRP A 171 12.93 -7.27 -0.43
N GLU A 172 12.71 -5.96 -0.44
CA GLU A 172 12.73 -5.14 0.77
C GLU A 172 11.29 -4.87 1.24
N PRO A 173 10.99 -5.03 2.54
CA PRO A 173 9.68 -4.70 3.07
C PRO A 173 9.32 -3.24 2.84
N VAL A 174 8.10 -2.99 2.36
CA VAL A 174 7.53 -1.65 2.19
C VAL A 174 6.60 -1.36 3.36
N MET A 175 5.59 -2.20 3.54
CA MET A 175 4.63 -2.11 4.64
C MET A 175 3.82 -3.40 4.75
N THR A 176 3.11 -3.55 5.86
CA THR A 176 2.01 -4.51 6.00
C THR A 176 0.73 -3.70 6.18
N THR A 177 -0.31 -4.01 5.42
CA THR A 177 -1.58 -3.28 5.49
C THR A 177 -2.36 -3.65 6.75
N ASN A 178 -3.37 -2.85 7.09
CA ASN A 178 -4.30 -3.14 8.19
C ASN A 178 -5.01 -4.49 8.01
N SER A 179 -5.22 -4.92 6.76
CA SER A 179 -5.76 -6.24 6.39
C SER A 179 -4.74 -7.39 6.49
N GLY A 180 -3.50 -7.12 6.91
CA GLY A 180 -2.44 -8.11 7.03
C GLY A 180 -1.73 -8.46 5.71
N VAL A 181 -1.98 -7.72 4.62
CA VAL A 181 -1.30 -7.94 3.34
C VAL A 181 0.12 -7.39 3.43
N ALA A 182 1.12 -8.22 3.13
CA ALA A 182 2.51 -7.78 3.13
C ALA A 182 2.91 -7.26 1.74
N ILE A 183 3.47 -6.06 1.70
CA ILE A 183 3.98 -5.42 0.48
C ILE A 183 5.48 -5.29 0.60
N SER A 184 6.19 -5.74 -0.44
CA SER A 184 7.63 -5.59 -0.58
C SER A 184 8.00 -5.07 -1.96
N ALA A 185 9.18 -4.49 -2.08
CA ALA A 185 9.67 -3.87 -3.30
C ALA A 185 11.08 -4.34 -3.63
N ALA A 186 11.38 -4.41 -4.92
CA ALA A 186 12.71 -4.69 -5.43
C ALA A 186 12.96 -3.91 -6.72
N GLY A 187 14.21 -3.58 -7.00
CA GLY A 187 14.61 -3.16 -8.34
C GLY A 187 14.55 -4.36 -9.28
N ASN A 188 13.93 -4.19 -10.44
CA ASN A 188 13.82 -5.28 -11.41
C ASN A 188 15.21 -5.62 -11.96
N LYS A 189 15.67 -6.85 -11.70
CA LYS A 189 16.98 -7.34 -12.16
C LYS A 189 17.05 -7.55 -13.67
N MET A 190 15.91 -7.76 -14.33
CA MET A 190 15.82 -7.99 -15.78
C MET A 190 15.74 -6.70 -16.60
N GLN A 191 15.15 -5.64 -16.03
CA GLN A 191 15.07 -4.32 -16.67
C GLN A 191 15.43 -3.22 -15.67
N GLN A 192 16.66 -2.70 -15.80
CA GLN A 192 17.15 -1.60 -14.98
C GLN A 192 16.18 -0.42 -15.01
N GLY A 193 15.93 0.17 -13.83
CA GLY A 193 15.03 1.29 -13.66
C GLY A 193 13.56 0.93 -13.45
N MET A 194 13.14 -0.34 -13.60
CA MET A 194 11.77 -0.74 -13.27
C MET A 194 11.62 -1.17 -11.82
N LEU A 195 10.59 -0.65 -11.15
CA LEU A 195 10.18 -1.11 -9.83
C LEU A 195 9.44 -2.44 -9.98
N SER A 196 9.73 -3.38 -9.08
CA SER A 196 8.90 -4.57 -8.84
C SER A 196 8.30 -4.46 -7.44
N LEU A 197 7.00 -4.70 -7.33
CA LEU A 197 6.27 -4.86 -6.08
C LEU A 197 5.81 -6.31 -5.95
N LYS A 198 5.89 -6.85 -4.75
CA LYS A 198 5.30 -8.13 -4.39
C LYS A 198 4.26 -7.90 -3.29
N ILE A 199 3.05 -8.37 -3.54
CA ILE A 199 1.89 -8.25 -2.66
C ILE A 199 1.52 -9.68 -2.25
N ASP A 200 1.87 -10.05 -1.03
CA ASP A 200 1.58 -11.37 -0.47
C ASP A 200 0.24 -11.34 0.30
N PRO A 201 -0.63 -12.35 0.13
CA PRO A 201 -1.85 -12.47 0.91
C PRO A 201 -1.52 -12.65 2.41
N PRO A 202 -2.48 -12.37 3.32
CA PRO A 202 -2.29 -12.64 4.74
C PRO A 202 -2.01 -14.13 4.98
N ARG A 203 -1.19 -14.44 5.98
CA ARG A 203 -0.84 -15.81 6.36
C ARG A 203 -1.87 -16.45 7.28
#